data_AF-A0A445IRL7-F1
#
_entry.id   AF-A0A445IRL7-F1
#
_cell.length_a   1.000
_cell.length_b   1.000
_cell.length_c   1.000
_cell.angle_alpha   90.00
_cell.angle_beta   90.00
_cell.angle_gamma   90.00
#
_symmetry.space_group_name_H-M   'P 1'
#
loop_
_entity.id
_entity.type
_entity.pdbx_description
1 polymer ?
#
loop_
_entity_poly.entity_id
_entity_poly.type
_entity_poly.pdbx_seq_one_letter_code
_entity_poly.pdbx_strand_id
1 'polypeptide(L)'
;MVAFGKKLKERQIQEWQGYYINYKLMKKRVKQYAQQIQLGTLDRRHVLKDFSRMLDNQIEKTVLFLLEQQGLLASRIAKLGEEHEVIQQEPHISRIAELREAYRAVGQELLKLLFFVEVNAVGLRKILKKFDKRFGYKFTDYYVKTRANHPYSQLQQVFKHVGFGAVVGALSRNLHELQENQESQGSFLSIYDQPTLPLQDPVIDSIRAAIDRLSNSTNFLNFLGQHALIMHEELPAPVDERVDEQSYHFMSLFLNLANTFLYMVNTYIIVPTADDYSMSLGAAPTVCGIVIGAMAVAQVFSSVYFSAWSNRSYLRPLIFSSIVLFLGNVLYALAYDLNSIWILIIGRLLCGFGSARAVNRRYISDCVPLKIRMQASAGFVSASALGMACGPALAGLLQTNFKIFNITFNQDTLPGWLMTIAWLIYLVWLWITFKEPYREIEEKHVPHQSNAENNALEKGIKQPLLTSLKDKVDEDDDQDYEDSEEAPEDSHQPANSIGAAYRLLTPSVKVQLLIYFMLKYAMEILLSESSVITTYYFNWTTSTVSIFLACLGLTVLPVNIIVGSYISNMFEDRQILLASEIMVFLGILFSFNVIFPYTEPQYICSGLLMFVSAEVLEGIKEQEAFHQGTS
;
A
#
# COMPACT_ATOMS: atom_id res chain seq x y z
N MET A 1 -29.86 23.61 16.96
CA MET A 1 -29.38 22.20 16.96
C MET A 1 -29.93 21.38 18.16
N VAL A 2 -31.24 21.44 18.46
CA VAL A 2 -31.88 20.80 19.64
C VAL A 2 -32.58 19.46 19.31
N ALA A 3 -32.91 19.20 18.04
CA ALA A 3 -33.77 18.08 17.64
C ALA A 3 -33.10 16.70 17.51
N PHE A 4 -31.76 16.59 17.48
CA PHE A 4 -31.11 15.31 17.14
C PHE A 4 -31.31 14.20 18.19
N GLY A 5 -31.21 14.53 19.49
CA GLY A 5 -31.41 13.52 20.55
C GLY A 5 -32.85 13.02 20.64
N LYS A 6 -33.82 13.85 20.22
CA LYS A 6 -35.24 13.47 20.13
C LYS A 6 -35.48 12.57 18.92
N LYS A 7 -34.94 12.95 17.75
CA LYS A 7 -34.95 12.13 16.52
C LYS A 7 -34.25 10.77 16.68
N LEU A 8 -33.17 10.70 17.46
CA LEU A 8 -32.49 9.43 17.75
C LEU A 8 -33.38 8.51 18.58
N LYS A 9 -34.06 9.05 19.60
CA LYS A 9 -35.00 8.29 20.45
C LYS A 9 -36.25 7.84 19.69
N GLU A 10 -36.77 8.68 18.79
CA GLU A 10 -37.91 8.36 17.92
C GLU A 10 -37.59 7.25 16.90
N ARG A 11 -36.30 7.06 16.57
CA ARG A 11 -35.81 6.00 15.67
C ARG A 11 -35.41 4.71 16.40
N GLN A 12 -35.50 4.65 17.72
CA GLN A 12 -35.13 3.43 18.46
C GLN A 12 -36.24 2.40 18.39
N ILE A 13 -35.86 1.14 18.14
CA ILE A 13 -36.73 -0.01 18.30
C ILE A 13 -37.13 -0.12 19.78
N GLN A 14 -38.43 -0.17 20.08
CA GLN A 14 -38.96 -0.10 21.45
C GLN A 14 -38.46 -1.26 22.33
N GLU A 15 -38.39 -2.45 21.76
CA GLU A 15 -37.92 -3.68 22.43
C GLU A 15 -36.46 -3.58 22.88
N TRP A 16 -35.62 -2.83 22.15
CA TRP A 16 -34.18 -2.79 22.37
C TRP A 16 -33.69 -1.49 23.02
N GLN A 17 -34.60 -0.67 23.56
CA GLN A 17 -34.27 0.64 24.13
C GLN A 17 -33.14 0.61 25.17
N GLY A 18 -33.03 -0.46 25.95
CA GLY A 18 -31.99 -0.63 26.97
C GLY A 18 -30.57 -0.76 26.40
N TYR A 19 -30.42 -1.27 25.18
CA TYR A 19 -29.14 -1.61 24.57
C TYR A 19 -28.56 -0.47 23.72
N TYR A 20 -29.37 0.52 23.35
CA TYR A 20 -28.86 1.70 22.66
C TYR A 20 -27.95 2.54 23.55
N ILE A 21 -27.01 3.23 22.91
CA ILE A 21 -26.12 4.17 23.56
C ILE A 21 -26.91 5.36 24.12
N ASN A 22 -26.70 5.66 25.40
CA ASN A 22 -27.38 6.75 26.09
C ASN A 22 -26.81 8.13 25.73
N TYR A 23 -27.10 8.59 24.52
CA TYR A 23 -26.63 9.89 24.00
C TYR A 23 -27.01 11.08 24.90
N LYS A 24 -28.19 11.03 25.54
CA LYS A 24 -28.67 12.11 26.42
C LYS A 24 -27.81 12.20 27.68
N LEU A 25 -27.49 11.07 28.30
CA LEU A 25 -26.61 10.99 29.47
C LEU A 25 -25.21 11.51 29.13
N MET A 26 -24.61 11.00 28.06
CA MET A 26 -23.26 11.41 27.66
C MET A 26 -23.20 12.89 27.31
N LYS A 27 -24.21 13.42 26.62
CA LYS A 27 -24.32 14.87 26.34
C LYS A 27 -24.42 15.70 27.62
N LYS A 28 -25.10 15.21 28.66
CA LYS A 28 -25.18 15.89 29.97
C LYS A 28 -23.81 15.90 30.65
N ARG A 29 -23.10 14.77 30.65
CA ARG A 29 -21.73 14.64 31.20
C ARG A 29 -20.74 15.56 30.50
N VAL A 30 -20.76 15.62 29.17
CA VAL A 30 -19.95 16.54 28.36
C VAL A 30 -20.19 18.01 28.72
N LYS A 31 -21.41 18.40 29.08
CA LYS A 31 -21.69 19.76 29.58
C LYS A 31 -21.14 19.98 30.99
N GLN A 32 -21.26 18.99 31.88
CA GLN A 32 -20.76 19.06 33.25
C GLN A 32 -19.24 19.19 33.30
N TYR A 33 -18.51 18.40 32.51
CA TYR A 33 -17.04 18.53 32.42
C TYR A 33 -16.60 19.93 31.98
N ALA A 34 -17.31 20.54 31.03
CA ALA A 34 -17.01 21.90 30.60
C ALA A 34 -17.23 22.95 31.71
N GLN A 35 -18.26 22.77 32.55
CA GLN A 35 -18.50 23.65 33.70
C GLN A 35 -17.43 23.45 34.79
N GLN A 36 -17.02 22.21 35.05
CA GLN A 36 -16.04 21.88 36.07
C GLN A 36 -14.60 22.30 35.70
N ILE A 37 -14.24 22.20 34.42
CA ILE A 37 -12.97 22.73 33.89
C ILE A 37 -12.94 24.27 34.01
N GLN A 38 -14.04 24.96 33.71
CA GLN A 38 -14.12 26.42 33.88
C GLN A 38 -13.99 26.89 35.35
N LEU A 39 -14.40 26.04 36.30
CA LEU A 39 -14.29 26.29 37.74
C LEU A 39 -12.93 25.87 38.32
N GLY A 40 -12.00 25.35 37.51
CA GLY A 40 -10.67 24.90 37.97
C GLY A 40 -10.70 23.66 38.87
N THR A 41 -11.82 22.93 38.92
CA THR A 41 -12.05 21.82 39.88
C THR A 41 -11.65 20.45 39.36
N LEU A 42 -11.43 20.29 38.05
CA LEU A 42 -11.05 19.01 37.44
C LEU A 42 -9.88 19.17 36.48
N ASP A 43 -8.90 18.27 36.60
CA ASP A 43 -7.80 18.16 35.66
C ASP A 43 -8.25 17.54 34.32
N ARG A 44 -7.67 18.05 33.23
CA ARG A 44 -7.97 17.67 31.84
C ARG A 44 -7.76 16.18 31.58
N ARG A 45 -6.73 15.57 32.18
CA ARG A 45 -6.43 14.13 32.05
C ARG A 45 -7.56 13.28 32.64
N HIS A 46 -8.13 13.72 33.76
CA HIS A 46 -9.22 13.01 34.42
C HIS A 46 -10.50 12.99 33.55
N VAL A 47 -10.84 14.11 32.91
CA VAL A 47 -11.99 14.22 32.01
C VAL A 47 -11.86 13.29 30.80
N LEU A 48 -10.67 13.21 30.19
CA LEU A 48 -10.42 12.31 29.05
C LEU A 48 -10.55 10.84 29.47
N LYS A 49 -9.98 10.46 30.62
CA LYS A 49 -10.04 9.10 31.15
C LYS A 49 -11.48 8.69 31.49
N ASP A 50 -12.20 9.54 32.23
CA ASP A 50 -13.58 9.26 32.67
C ASP A 50 -14.55 9.19 31.49
N PHE A 51 -14.42 10.10 30.52
CA PHE A 51 -15.24 10.07 29.31
C PHE A 51 -14.93 8.85 28.43
N SER A 52 -13.66 8.46 28.31
CA SER A 52 -13.26 7.25 27.60
C SER A 52 -13.88 6.00 28.21
N ARG A 53 -13.78 5.84 29.53
CA ARG A 53 -14.39 4.71 30.26
C ARG A 53 -15.91 4.67 30.08
N MET A 54 -16.56 5.82 30.12
CA MET A 54 -18.01 5.89 29.88
C MET A 54 -18.37 5.47 28.44
N LEU A 55 -17.57 5.86 27.45
CA LEU A 55 -17.77 5.42 26.06
C LEU A 55 -17.57 3.91 25.92
N ASP A 56 -16.48 3.37 26.48
CA ASP A 56 -16.16 1.95 26.46
C ASP A 56 -17.33 1.12 27.04
N ASN A 57 -17.87 1.50 28.20
CA ASN A 57 -19.03 0.82 28.80
C ASN A 57 -20.31 0.89 27.93
N GLN A 58 -20.52 1.98 27.17
CA GLN A 58 -21.68 2.07 26.27
C GLN A 58 -21.50 1.22 25.01
N ILE A 59 -20.26 1.15 24.49
CA ILE A 59 -19.91 0.31 23.35
C ILE A 59 -20.05 -1.15 23.74
N GLU A 60 -19.49 -1.56 24.88
CA GLU A 60 -19.58 -2.91 25.43
C GLU A 60 -21.02 -3.41 25.48
N LYS A 61 -21.90 -2.64 26.11
CA LYS A 61 -23.32 -2.98 26.20
C LYS A 61 -23.97 -3.18 24.82
N THR A 62 -23.60 -2.35 23.85
CA THR A 62 -24.14 -2.44 22.48
C THR A 62 -23.62 -3.69 21.78
N VAL A 63 -22.35 -4.01 21.99
CA VAL A 63 -21.63 -5.12 21.37
C VAL A 63 -22.07 -6.47 21.91
N LEU A 64 -22.20 -6.61 23.23
CA LEU A 64 -22.67 -7.85 23.85
C LEU A 64 -24.07 -8.21 23.37
N PHE A 65 -24.96 -7.22 23.27
CA PHE A 65 -26.30 -7.41 22.71
C PHE A 65 -26.26 -7.79 21.22
N LEU A 66 -25.38 -7.15 20.43
CA LEU A 66 -25.19 -7.50 19.02
C LEU A 66 -24.77 -8.97 18.85
N LEU A 67 -23.79 -9.44 19.63
CA LEU A 67 -23.32 -10.82 19.59
C LEU A 67 -24.42 -11.82 19.98
N GLU A 68 -25.21 -11.51 21.02
CA GLU A 68 -26.34 -12.33 21.43
C GLU A 68 -27.37 -12.48 20.29
N GLN A 69 -27.75 -11.37 19.64
CA GLN A 69 -28.69 -11.40 18.53
C GLN A 69 -28.13 -12.11 17.29
N GLN A 70 -26.84 -11.95 16.98
CA GLN A 70 -26.19 -12.71 15.91
C GLN A 70 -26.21 -14.23 16.19
N GLY A 71 -25.98 -14.64 17.43
CA GLY A 71 -26.07 -16.04 17.85
C GLY A 71 -27.48 -16.63 17.69
N LEU A 72 -28.51 -15.86 18.06
CA LEU A 72 -29.91 -16.28 17.88
C LEU A 72 -30.27 -16.45 16.39
N LEU A 73 -29.87 -15.51 15.54
CA LEU A 73 -30.08 -15.60 14.09
C LEU A 73 -29.36 -16.81 13.49
N ALA A 74 -28.09 -17.03 13.87
CA ALA A 74 -27.31 -18.16 13.41
C ALA A 74 -27.94 -19.51 13.82
N SER A 75 -28.40 -19.63 15.07
CA SER A 75 -29.09 -20.84 15.55
C SER A 75 -30.39 -21.09 14.79
N ARG A 76 -31.14 -20.04 14.46
CA ARG A 76 -32.38 -20.15 13.69
C ARG A 76 -32.12 -20.58 12.24
N ILE A 77 -31.09 -20.02 11.59
CA ILE A 77 -30.67 -20.44 10.24
C ILE A 77 -30.24 -21.91 10.25
N ALA A 78 -29.49 -22.36 11.26
CA ALA A 78 -29.07 -23.76 11.37
C ALA A 78 -30.28 -24.71 11.44
N LYS A 79 -31.28 -24.39 12.28
CA LYS A 79 -32.53 -25.18 12.37
C LYS A 79 -33.30 -25.23 11.07
N LEU A 80 -33.43 -24.08 10.37
CA LEU A 80 -34.07 -24.04 9.05
C LEU A 80 -33.28 -24.83 8.00
N GLY A 81 -31.96 -24.95 8.16
CA GLY A 81 -31.11 -25.79 7.33
C GLY A 81 -31.42 -27.29 7.52
N GLU A 82 -31.60 -27.75 8.76
CA GLU A 82 -32.03 -29.12 9.05
C GLU A 82 -33.41 -29.43 8.45
N GLU A 83 -34.36 -28.49 8.56
CA GLU A 83 -35.68 -28.61 7.94
C GLU A 83 -35.61 -28.62 6.40
N HIS A 84 -34.66 -27.88 5.82
CA HIS A 84 -34.40 -27.86 4.38
C HIS A 84 -33.93 -29.22 3.86
N GLU A 85 -33.02 -29.89 4.56
CA GLU A 85 -32.52 -31.23 4.19
C GLU A 85 -33.63 -32.29 4.22
N VAL A 86 -34.56 -32.21 5.18
CA VAL A 86 -35.72 -33.11 5.26
C VAL A 86 -36.69 -32.87 4.09
N ILE A 87 -36.93 -31.60 3.72
CA ILE A 87 -37.85 -31.25 2.62
C ILE A 87 -37.28 -31.62 1.25
N GLN A 88 -35.96 -31.66 1.07
CA GLN A 88 -35.34 -32.16 -0.17
C GLN A 88 -35.66 -33.65 -0.42
N GLN A 89 -35.92 -34.44 0.62
CA GLN A 89 -36.25 -35.87 0.49
C GLN A 89 -37.72 -36.10 0.09
N GLU A 90 -38.64 -35.22 0.50
CA GLU A 90 -40.07 -35.26 0.14
C GLU A 90 -40.59 -33.86 -0.24
N PRO A 91 -40.45 -33.45 -1.52
CA PRO A 91 -40.75 -32.09 -1.92
C PRO A 91 -42.26 -31.86 -2.04
N HIS A 92 -42.81 -31.08 -1.12
CA HIS A 92 -44.16 -30.53 -1.19
C HIS A 92 -44.11 -29.01 -1.35
N ILE A 93 -44.80 -28.48 -2.37
CA ILE A 93 -44.82 -27.04 -2.71
C ILE A 93 -45.24 -26.16 -1.53
N SER A 94 -46.18 -26.61 -0.69
CA SER A 94 -46.62 -25.86 0.50
C SER A 94 -45.52 -25.74 1.56
N ARG A 95 -44.76 -26.80 1.82
CA ARG A 95 -43.65 -26.81 2.78
C ARG A 95 -42.46 -25.95 2.31
N ILE A 96 -42.19 -25.93 1.01
CA ILE A 96 -41.17 -25.07 0.39
C ILE A 96 -41.54 -23.59 0.57
N ALA A 97 -42.81 -23.23 0.37
CA ALA A 97 -43.30 -21.87 0.58
C ALA A 97 -43.24 -21.43 2.05
N GLU A 98 -43.60 -22.31 2.99
CA GLU A 98 -43.50 -22.07 4.43
C GLU A 98 -42.05 -21.85 4.87
N LEU A 99 -41.13 -22.71 4.41
CA LEU A 99 -39.71 -22.59 4.71
C LEU A 99 -39.09 -21.31 4.14
N ARG A 100 -39.48 -20.93 2.91
CA ARG A 100 -39.05 -19.65 2.29
C ARG A 100 -39.50 -18.44 3.12
N GLU A 101 -40.74 -18.44 3.60
CA GLU A 101 -41.24 -17.35 4.45
C GLU A 101 -40.53 -17.33 5.82
N ALA A 102 -40.16 -18.48 6.36
CA ALA A 102 -39.34 -18.58 7.56
C ALA A 102 -37.93 -17.97 7.37
N TYR A 103 -37.26 -18.24 6.24
CA TYR A 103 -35.99 -17.58 5.88
C TYR A 103 -36.15 -16.07 5.66
N ARG A 104 -37.26 -15.62 5.05
CA ARG A 104 -37.56 -14.17 4.93
C ARG A 104 -37.76 -13.50 6.28
N ALA A 105 -38.43 -14.16 7.22
CA ALA A 105 -38.60 -13.65 8.58
C ALA A 105 -37.25 -13.46 9.29
N VAL A 106 -36.31 -14.39 9.12
CA VAL A 106 -34.92 -14.22 9.59
C VAL A 106 -34.25 -13.02 8.93
N GLY A 107 -34.44 -12.82 7.62
CA GLY A 107 -33.92 -11.66 6.91
C GLY A 107 -34.49 -10.33 7.44
N GLN A 108 -35.76 -10.29 7.81
CA GLN A 108 -36.38 -9.11 8.44
C GLN A 108 -35.83 -8.83 9.84
N GLU A 109 -35.55 -9.86 10.64
CA GLU A 109 -34.90 -9.71 11.95
C GLU A 109 -33.46 -9.22 11.81
N LEU A 110 -32.74 -9.70 10.80
CA LEU A 110 -31.41 -9.21 10.44
C LEU A 110 -31.43 -7.72 10.05
N LEU A 111 -32.43 -7.27 9.29
CA LEU A 111 -32.60 -5.86 8.95
C LEU A 111 -32.81 -4.99 10.20
N LYS A 112 -33.62 -5.46 11.16
CA LYS A 112 -33.79 -4.77 12.45
C LYS A 112 -32.45 -4.64 13.18
N LEU A 113 -31.64 -5.70 13.17
CA LEU A 113 -30.31 -5.71 13.79
C LEU A 113 -29.33 -4.76 13.10
N LEU A 114 -29.28 -4.75 11.77
CA LEU A 114 -28.45 -3.81 11.00
C LEU A 114 -28.83 -2.35 11.30
N PHE A 115 -30.13 -2.06 11.36
CA PHE A 115 -30.62 -0.73 11.72
C PHE A 115 -30.24 -0.33 13.17
N PHE A 116 -30.27 -1.27 14.12
CA PHE A 116 -29.79 -1.04 15.48
C PHE A 116 -28.30 -0.63 15.51
N VAL A 117 -27.45 -1.32 14.75
CA VAL A 117 -26.02 -1.00 14.67
C VAL A 117 -25.82 0.38 14.03
N GLU A 118 -26.55 0.71 12.96
CA GLU A 118 -26.50 2.02 12.29
C GLU A 118 -26.80 3.17 13.27
N VAL A 119 -27.90 3.06 14.02
CA VAL A 119 -28.35 4.08 14.98
C VAL A 119 -27.30 4.29 16.08
N ASN A 120 -26.66 3.23 16.56
CA ASN A 120 -25.61 3.32 17.58
C ASN A 120 -24.30 3.91 17.03
N ALA A 121 -23.88 3.50 15.82
CA ALA A 121 -22.70 4.07 15.15
C ALA A 121 -22.84 5.58 14.92
N VAL A 122 -24.02 6.04 14.47
CA VAL A 122 -24.33 7.48 14.33
C VAL A 122 -24.32 8.19 15.68
N GLY A 123 -24.81 7.53 16.74
CA GLY A 123 -24.77 8.02 18.11
C GLY A 123 -23.35 8.26 18.62
N LEU A 124 -22.45 7.28 18.43
CA LEU A 124 -21.02 7.36 18.76
C LEU A 124 -20.34 8.51 18.03
N ARG A 125 -20.48 8.55 16.71
CA ARG A 125 -19.88 9.60 15.86
C ARG A 125 -20.25 11.00 16.36
N LYS A 126 -21.53 11.21 16.69
CA LYS A 126 -22.03 12.53 17.11
C LYS A 126 -21.67 12.91 18.53
N ILE A 127 -21.41 11.96 19.42
CA ILE A 127 -20.95 12.29 20.78
C ILE A 127 -19.45 12.60 20.76
N LEU A 128 -18.67 11.84 19.99
CA LEU A 128 -17.24 12.08 19.75
C LEU A 128 -17.00 13.47 19.15
N LYS A 129 -17.66 13.79 18.03
CA LYS A 129 -17.62 15.14 17.42
C LYS A 129 -18.07 16.26 18.36
N LYS A 130 -18.99 15.98 19.29
CA LYS A 130 -19.46 16.96 20.27
C LYS A 130 -18.44 17.19 21.38
N PHE A 131 -17.72 16.16 21.79
CA PHE A 131 -16.64 16.25 22.75
C PHE A 131 -15.52 17.13 22.18
N ASP A 132 -15.01 16.79 20.99
CA ASP A 132 -13.94 17.55 20.33
C ASP A 132 -14.32 19.01 20.12
N LYS A 133 -15.52 19.29 19.59
CA LYS A 133 -15.97 20.68 19.38
C LYS A 133 -16.04 21.49 20.67
N ARG A 134 -16.27 20.86 21.81
CA ARG A 134 -16.43 21.56 23.09
C ARG A 134 -15.11 21.81 23.80
N PHE A 135 -14.13 20.93 23.61
CA PHE A 135 -12.86 21.01 24.31
C PHE A 135 -11.67 21.36 23.39
N GLY A 136 -11.86 21.39 22.07
CA GLY A 136 -10.81 21.71 21.09
C GLY A 136 -9.74 20.64 20.97
N TYR A 137 -10.02 19.41 21.40
CA TYR A 137 -9.04 18.32 21.43
C TYR A 137 -9.23 17.39 20.23
N LYS A 138 -8.13 16.77 19.77
CA LYS A 138 -8.13 15.58 18.91
C LYS A 138 -8.48 14.31 19.73
N PHE A 139 -9.51 14.37 20.58
CA PHE A 139 -9.86 13.25 21.45
C PHE A 139 -10.43 12.08 20.64
N THR A 140 -11.27 12.36 19.64
CA THR A 140 -11.77 11.33 18.73
C THR A 140 -10.63 10.57 18.07
N ASP A 141 -9.63 11.27 17.55
CA ASP A 141 -8.46 10.68 16.90
C ASP A 141 -7.68 9.77 17.86
N TYR A 142 -7.38 10.25 19.07
CA TYR A 142 -6.71 9.47 20.10
C TYR A 142 -7.53 8.24 20.55
N TYR A 143 -8.81 8.44 20.82
CA TYR A 143 -9.72 7.39 21.30
C TYR A 143 -9.89 6.29 20.24
N VAL A 144 -10.10 6.67 18.98
CA VAL A 144 -10.22 5.73 17.86
C VAL A 144 -8.87 5.04 17.60
N LYS A 145 -7.74 5.76 17.54
CA LYS A 145 -6.41 5.17 17.30
C LYS A 145 -6.04 4.09 18.33
N THR A 146 -6.26 4.39 19.61
CA THR A 146 -5.92 3.45 20.70
C THR A 146 -6.81 2.21 20.75
N ARG A 147 -8.00 2.26 20.14
CA ARG A 147 -9.03 1.21 20.21
C ARG A 147 -9.33 0.55 18.87
N ALA A 148 -8.90 1.11 17.74
CA ALA A 148 -9.15 0.51 16.44
C ALA A 148 -8.25 -0.71 16.18
N ASN A 149 -7.04 -0.72 16.74
CA ASN A 149 -6.02 -1.75 16.51
C ASN A 149 -5.74 -2.66 17.72
N HIS A 150 -6.42 -2.44 18.84
CA HIS A 150 -6.20 -3.24 20.05
C HIS A 150 -7.01 -4.55 19.99
N PRO A 151 -6.40 -5.73 20.20
CA PRO A 151 -7.02 -7.04 19.97
C PRO A 151 -8.28 -7.29 20.82
N TYR A 152 -8.38 -6.65 21.98
CA TYR A 152 -9.53 -6.76 22.90
C TYR A 152 -10.55 -5.62 22.76
N SER A 153 -10.42 -4.77 21.73
CA SER A 153 -11.31 -3.63 21.57
C SER A 153 -12.65 -4.03 20.95
N GLN A 154 -13.71 -3.85 21.74
CA GLN A 154 -15.09 -4.09 21.31
C GLN A 154 -15.58 -3.07 20.25
N LEU A 155 -14.85 -1.96 20.09
CA LEU A 155 -15.12 -0.95 19.08
C LEU A 155 -15.05 -1.53 17.65
N GLN A 156 -14.18 -2.52 17.44
CA GLN A 156 -14.02 -3.19 16.15
C GLN A 156 -15.26 -3.98 15.72
N GLN A 157 -16.01 -4.54 16.67
CA GLN A 157 -17.21 -5.33 16.37
C GLN A 157 -18.37 -4.46 15.87
N VAL A 158 -18.49 -3.23 16.38
CA VAL A 158 -19.46 -2.24 15.89
C VAL A 158 -19.07 -1.70 14.51
N PHE A 159 -17.76 -1.59 14.21
CA PHE A 159 -17.27 -0.92 13.00
C PHE A 159 -16.93 -1.81 11.81
N LYS A 160 -16.43 -3.03 12.04
CA LYS A 160 -16.09 -3.97 10.96
C LYS A 160 -17.22 -4.91 10.58
N HIS A 161 -18.36 -4.83 11.27
CA HIS A 161 -19.55 -5.65 10.98
C HIS A 161 -19.26 -7.15 10.91
N VAL A 162 -18.31 -7.61 11.73
CA VAL A 162 -17.82 -9.00 11.73
C VAL A 162 -19.01 -9.94 12.02
N GLY A 163 -19.16 -10.98 11.20
CA GLY A 163 -20.22 -11.99 11.34
C GLY A 163 -21.47 -11.75 10.49
N PHE A 164 -21.78 -10.51 10.10
CA PHE A 164 -22.95 -10.24 9.25
C PHE A 164 -22.82 -10.87 7.86
N GLY A 165 -21.62 -10.84 7.26
CA GLY A 165 -21.38 -11.41 5.93
C GLY A 165 -21.68 -12.91 5.84
N ALA A 166 -21.36 -13.68 6.89
CA ALA A 166 -21.63 -15.12 6.94
C ALA A 166 -23.14 -15.41 7.03
N VAL A 167 -23.86 -14.67 7.87
CA VAL A 167 -25.33 -14.79 8.03
C VAL A 167 -26.05 -14.41 6.73
N VAL A 168 -25.61 -13.33 6.06
CA VAL A 168 -26.15 -12.88 4.77
C VAL A 168 -25.85 -13.87 3.66
N GLY A 169 -24.63 -14.40 3.62
CA GLY A 169 -24.23 -15.43 2.64
C GLY A 169 -25.06 -16.70 2.79
N ALA A 170 -25.23 -17.19 4.03
CA ALA A 170 -26.06 -18.36 4.31
C ALA A 170 -27.53 -18.11 3.92
N LEU A 171 -28.09 -16.96 4.27
CA LEU A 171 -29.48 -16.62 3.96
C LEU A 171 -29.72 -16.44 2.45
N SER A 172 -28.79 -15.79 1.75
CA SER A 172 -28.84 -15.61 0.29
C SER A 172 -28.73 -16.94 -0.46
N ARG A 173 -27.87 -17.86 0.00
CA ARG A 173 -27.72 -19.18 -0.62
C ARG A 173 -28.98 -20.01 -0.49
N ASN A 174 -29.50 -20.16 0.74
CA ASN A 174 -30.68 -20.99 1.00
C ASN A 174 -31.96 -20.45 0.33
N LEU A 175 -32.14 -19.12 0.27
CA LEU A 175 -33.29 -18.52 -0.44
C LEU A 175 -33.20 -18.74 -1.96
N HIS A 176 -32.00 -18.75 -2.52
CA HIS A 176 -31.79 -19.00 -3.94
C HIS A 176 -32.09 -20.46 -4.31
N GLU A 177 -31.56 -21.41 -3.52
CA GLU A 177 -31.80 -22.86 -3.70
C GLU A 177 -33.30 -23.21 -3.58
N LEU A 178 -34.03 -22.57 -2.66
CA LEU A 178 -35.47 -22.75 -2.53
C LEU A 178 -36.27 -22.22 -3.72
N GLN A 179 -35.77 -21.18 -4.39
CA GLN A 179 -36.42 -20.59 -5.55
C GLN A 179 -36.24 -21.45 -6.81
N GLU A 180 -35.04 -22.00 -7.04
CA GLU A 180 -34.78 -22.94 -8.14
C GLU A 180 -35.62 -24.22 -8.04
N ASN A 181 -35.78 -24.75 -6.81
CA ASN A 181 -36.59 -25.94 -6.55
C ASN A 181 -38.09 -25.70 -6.79
N GLN A 182 -38.57 -24.47 -6.55
CA GLN A 182 -39.97 -24.08 -6.77
C GLN A 182 -40.28 -23.86 -8.26
N GLU A 183 -39.34 -23.30 -9.03
CA GLU A 183 -39.47 -23.10 -10.48
C GLU A 183 -39.40 -24.44 -11.24
N SER A 184 -38.55 -25.37 -10.78
CA SER A 184 -38.39 -26.71 -11.39
C SER A 184 -39.63 -27.60 -11.26
N GLN A 185 -40.49 -27.36 -10.26
CA GLN A 185 -41.71 -28.16 -10.02
C GLN A 185 -43.02 -27.49 -10.50
N GLY A 186 -42.96 -26.22 -10.93
CA GLY A 186 -44.14 -25.42 -11.31
C GLY A 186 -44.50 -25.37 -12.80
N SER A 187 -43.72 -25.97 -13.71
CA SER A 187 -43.90 -25.75 -15.15
C SER A 187 -44.91 -26.70 -15.83
N PHE A 188 -46.20 -26.33 -15.75
CA PHE A 188 -47.20 -26.56 -16.81
C PHE A 188 -47.62 -25.21 -17.45
N LEU A 189 -46.68 -24.28 -17.67
CA LEU A 189 -46.95 -23.02 -18.38
C LEU A 189 -46.08 -22.87 -19.64
N SER A 190 -46.71 -22.29 -20.67
CA SER A 190 -46.27 -22.23 -22.07
C SER A 190 -44.96 -21.47 -22.27
N ILE A 191 -44.17 -21.92 -23.26
CA ILE A 191 -42.84 -21.44 -23.66
C ILE A 191 -42.87 -19.99 -24.25
N TYR A 192 -44.02 -19.34 -24.29
CA TYR A 192 -44.21 -17.98 -24.85
C TYR A 192 -44.45 -16.87 -23.82
N ASP A 193 -44.53 -17.17 -22.53
CA ASP A 193 -44.56 -16.15 -21.49
C ASP A 193 -43.11 -15.79 -21.09
N GLN A 194 -42.73 -14.53 -21.31
CA GLN A 194 -41.36 -13.99 -21.35
C GLN A 194 -40.40 -14.42 -20.22
N PRO A 195 -39.07 -14.42 -20.47
CA PRO A 195 -38.07 -14.61 -19.43
C PRO A 195 -37.97 -13.33 -18.59
N THR A 196 -38.67 -13.28 -17.45
CA THR A 196 -38.41 -12.24 -16.46
C THR A 196 -37.10 -12.57 -15.72
N LEU A 197 -36.24 -11.56 -15.60
CA LEU A 197 -34.97 -11.54 -14.87
C LEU A 197 -34.90 -12.43 -13.62
N PRO A 198 -33.71 -12.88 -13.19
CA PRO A 198 -33.55 -13.56 -11.91
C PRO A 198 -34.05 -12.62 -10.80
N LEU A 199 -35.27 -12.88 -10.31
CA LEU A 199 -35.89 -12.13 -9.24
C LEU A 199 -35.12 -12.45 -7.95
N GLN A 200 -34.09 -11.65 -7.67
CA GLN A 200 -33.47 -11.60 -6.34
C GLN A 200 -34.57 -11.28 -5.33
N ASP A 201 -34.64 -12.05 -4.25
CA ASP A 201 -35.67 -11.86 -3.23
C ASP A 201 -35.55 -10.43 -2.64
N PRO A 202 -36.64 -9.65 -2.57
CA PRO A 202 -36.60 -8.23 -2.16
C PRO A 202 -36.00 -8.02 -0.76
N VAL A 203 -36.03 -9.05 0.09
CA VAL A 203 -35.37 -9.04 1.39
C VAL A 203 -33.85 -8.96 1.25
N ILE A 204 -33.24 -9.66 0.28
CA ILE A 204 -31.79 -9.62 0.02
C ILE A 204 -31.35 -8.23 -0.45
N ASP A 205 -32.12 -7.60 -1.34
CA ASP A 205 -31.82 -6.25 -1.82
C ASP A 205 -31.88 -5.23 -0.68
N SER A 206 -32.88 -5.35 0.18
CA SER A 206 -33.01 -4.49 1.36
C SER A 206 -31.86 -4.69 2.35
N ILE A 207 -31.36 -5.93 2.50
CA ILE A 207 -30.20 -6.25 3.34
C ILE A 207 -28.93 -5.63 2.75
N ARG A 208 -28.72 -5.76 1.44
CA ARG A 208 -27.57 -5.16 0.75
C ARG A 208 -27.57 -3.64 0.88
N ALA A 209 -28.72 -3.00 0.66
CA ALA A 209 -28.89 -1.57 0.84
C ALA A 209 -28.66 -1.11 2.29
N ALA A 210 -29.06 -1.92 3.28
CA ALA A 210 -28.79 -1.64 4.69
C ALA A 210 -27.30 -1.75 5.03
N ILE A 211 -26.59 -2.74 4.47
CA ILE A 211 -25.14 -2.91 4.63
C ILE A 211 -24.38 -1.73 4.00
N ASP A 212 -24.78 -1.29 2.80
CA ASP A 212 -24.15 -0.14 2.13
C ASP A 212 -24.34 1.16 2.95
N ARG A 213 -25.54 1.38 3.49
CA ARG A 213 -25.81 2.52 4.39
C ARG A 213 -24.99 2.46 5.67
N LEU A 214 -24.83 1.25 6.21
CA LEU A 214 -24.07 1.00 7.42
C LEU A 214 -22.56 1.23 7.19
N SER A 215 -22.01 0.73 6.08
CA SER A 215 -20.63 0.98 5.66
C SER A 215 -20.35 2.48 5.50
N ASN A 216 -21.23 3.22 4.81
CA ASN A 216 -21.11 4.68 4.73
C ASN A 216 -21.19 5.38 6.11
N SER A 217 -21.93 4.77 7.05
CA SER A 217 -22.07 5.24 8.43
C SER A 217 -20.91 4.84 9.36
N THR A 218 -20.02 3.96 8.95
CA THR A 218 -18.80 3.59 9.70
C THR A 218 -17.52 4.11 9.02
N ASN A 219 -17.53 4.32 7.70
CA ASN A 219 -16.41 4.85 6.90
C ASN A 219 -15.86 6.20 7.41
N PHE A 220 -16.68 7.10 7.95
CA PHE A 220 -16.20 8.37 8.54
C PHE A 220 -15.30 8.17 9.78
N LEU A 221 -15.50 7.09 10.54
CA LEU A 221 -14.71 6.80 11.74
C LEU A 221 -13.48 5.96 11.40
N ASN A 222 -13.55 5.09 10.38
CA ASN A 222 -12.37 4.48 9.76
C ASN A 222 -11.45 5.56 9.16
N PHE A 223 -12.04 6.54 8.46
CA PHE A 223 -11.35 7.73 7.95
C PHE A 223 -10.64 8.49 9.08
N LEU A 224 -11.31 8.76 10.22
CA LEU A 224 -10.65 9.42 11.37
C LEU A 224 -9.57 8.55 12.04
N GLY A 225 -9.74 7.22 12.09
CA GLY A 225 -8.71 6.30 12.58
C GLY A 225 -7.46 6.27 11.68
N GLN A 226 -7.65 6.29 10.37
CA GLN A 226 -6.59 6.35 9.36
C GLN A 226 -5.90 7.74 9.35
N HIS A 227 -6.66 8.83 9.47
CA HIS A 227 -6.12 10.19 9.57
C HIS A 227 -5.40 10.47 10.90
N ALA A 228 -5.75 9.78 11.99
CA ALA A 228 -5.02 9.87 13.27
C ALA A 228 -3.66 9.14 13.26
N LEU A 229 -3.46 8.22 12.31
CA LEU A 229 -2.18 7.52 12.10
C LEU A 229 -1.23 8.31 11.19
N ILE A 230 -1.75 9.25 10.41
CA ILE A 230 -0.99 10.13 9.52
C ILE A 230 -0.98 11.52 10.14
N MET A 231 -0.04 11.79 11.04
CA MET A 231 0.13 13.15 11.57
C MET A 231 0.89 14.01 10.54
N HIS A 232 0.20 14.97 9.95
CA HIS A 232 0.81 16.21 9.47
C HIS A 232 0.26 17.41 10.23
N GLU A 233 1.16 18.35 10.46
CA GLU A 233 1.02 19.64 11.11
C GLU A 233 -0.14 20.49 10.53
N GLU A 234 -0.67 21.34 11.42
CA GLU A 234 -1.44 22.57 11.18
C GLU A 234 -2.48 22.60 10.04
N LEU A 235 -3.77 22.53 10.43
CA LEU A 235 -4.90 22.82 9.55
C LEU A 235 -5.10 24.34 9.40
N PRO A 236 -5.18 24.89 8.16
CA PRO A 236 -5.87 26.14 7.91
C PRO A 236 -7.39 25.97 8.05
N ALA A 237 -8.07 27.11 8.25
CA ALA A 237 -9.50 27.23 8.51
C ALA A 237 -10.41 26.64 7.39
N PRO A 238 -11.69 26.33 7.67
CA PRO A 238 -12.52 25.51 6.79
C PRO A 238 -12.98 26.33 5.57
N VAL A 239 -12.48 25.97 4.40
CA VAL A 239 -13.07 26.36 3.11
C VAL A 239 -13.80 25.13 2.55
N ASP A 240 -14.97 25.39 1.98
CA ASP A 240 -16.02 24.45 1.57
C ASP A 240 -15.57 23.12 0.94
N GLU A 241 -16.25 22.03 1.34
CA GLU A 241 -16.17 20.64 0.84
C GLU A 241 -16.54 20.49 -0.66
N ARG A 242 -15.85 21.18 -1.57
CA ARG A 242 -16.01 21.01 -3.04
C ARG A 242 -14.72 21.00 -3.85
N VAL A 243 -13.56 20.78 -3.22
CA VAL A 243 -12.28 20.66 -3.92
C VAL A 243 -11.59 19.38 -3.46
N ASP A 244 -11.75 18.27 -4.19
CA ASP A 244 -10.60 17.39 -4.58
C ASP A 244 -10.93 16.18 -5.48
N GLU A 245 -11.96 16.26 -6.34
CA GLU A 245 -12.08 15.31 -7.48
C GLU A 245 -11.29 15.76 -8.72
N GLN A 246 -10.60 16.92 -8.67
CA GLN A 246 -9.95 17.55 -9.83
C GLN A 246 -8.44 17.28 -9.96
N SER A 247 -7.77 16.71 -8.96
CA SER A 247 -6.32 16.48 -8.95
C SER A 247 -5.86 15.16 -9.60
N TYR A 248 -6.79 14.21 -9.82
CA TYR A 248 -6.48 12.93 -10.45
C TYR A 248 -6.64 12.98 -11.97
N HIS A 249 -5.53 12.90 -12.69
CA HIS A 249 -5.51 12.79 -14.15
C HIS A 249 -4.94 11.43 -14.58
N PHE A 250 -5.82 10.52 -15.02
CA PHE A 250 -5.45 9.15 -15.40
C PHE A 250 -4.30 9.10 -16.42
N MET A 251 -4.30 9.99 -17.41
CA MET A 251 -3.26 10.04 -18.43
C MET A 251 -1.89 10.43 -17.86
N SER A 252 -1.85 11.30 -16.85
CA SER A 252 -0.60 11.69 -16.19
C SER A 252 -0.04 10.52 -15.36
N LEU A 253 -0.91 9.71 -14.72
CA LEU A 253 -0.51 8.46 -14.08
C LEU A 253 0.01 7.45 -15.12
N PHE A 254 -0.68 7.29 -16.25
CA PHE A 254 -0.23 6.40 -17.32
C PHE A 254 1.15 6.80 -17.87
N LEU A 255 1.38 8.09 -18.12
CA LEU A 255 2.69 8.61 -18.57
C LEU A 255 3.80 8.38 -17.53
N ASN A 256 3.47 8.43 -16.24
CA ASN A 256 4.39 8.11 -15.15
C ASN A 256 4.74 6.60 -15.14
N LEU A 257 3.73 5.73 -15.28
CA LEU A 257 3.96 4.28 -15.40
C LEU A 257 4.75 3.94 -16.68
N ALA A 258 4.45 4.59 -17.80
CA ALA A 258 5.17 4.45 -19.06
C ALA A 258 6.63 4.91 -18.95
N ASN A 259 6.91 5.99 -18.21
CA ASN A 259 8.29 6.41 -17.91
C ASN A 259 9.06 5.31 -17.21
N THR A 260 8.44 4.72 -16.19
CA THR A 260 9.05 3.65 -15.39
C THR A 260 9.32 2.42 -16.24
N PHE A 261 8.33 1.98 -17.02
CA PHE A 261 8.48 0.87 -17.96
C PHE A 261 9.63 1.14 -18.95
N LEU A 262 9.62 2.29 -19.63
CA LEU A 262 10.61 2.63 -20.63
C LEU A 262 12.02 2.76 -20.04
N TYR A 263 12.14 3.27 -18.82
CA TYR A 263 13.41 3.32 -18.10
C TYR A 263 13.95 1.93 -17.76
N MET A 264 13.09 1.00 -17.36
CA MET A 264 13.53 -0.38 -17.11
C MET A 264 13.92 -1.10 -18.40
N VAL A 265 13.18 -0.90 -19.50
CA VAL A 265 13.61 -1.39 -20.84
C VAL A 265 14.99 -0.83 -21.18
N ASN A 266 15.22 0.48 -21.00
CA ASN A 266 16.51 1.12 -21.27
C ASN A 266 17.68 0.53 -20.47
N THR A 267 17.39 0.11 -19.23
CA THR A 267 18.39 -0.42 -18.31
C THR A 267 18.87 -1.79 -18.78
N TYR A 268 17.92 -2.66 -19.15
CA TYR A 268 18.18 -4.08 -19.39
C TYR A 268 18.34 -4.48 -20.87
N ILE A 269 17.91 -3.64 -21.83
CA ILE A 269 18.07 -3.91 -23.28
C ILE A 269 19.53 -4.08 -23.70
N ILE A 270 20.47 -3.50 -22.95
CA ILE A 270 21.90 -3.56 -23.29
C ILE A 270 22.61 -4.78 -22.69
N VAL A 271 22.00 -5.47 -21.71
CA VAL A 271 22.67 -6.53 -20.94
C VAL A 271 23.12 -7.69 -21.83
N PRO A 272 22.29 -8.21 -22.76
CA PRO A 272 22.69 -9.33 -23.61
C PRO A 272 23.86 -9.03 -24.56
N THR A 273 24.11 -7.77 -24.89
CA THR A 273 25.11 -7.32 -25.87
C THR A 273 26.31 -6.62 -25.23
N ALA A 274 26.32 -6.45 -23.89
CA ALA A 274 27.27 -5.57 -23.22
C ALA A 274 28.74 -6.02 -23.33
N ASP A 275 28.99 -7.33 -23.34
CA ASP A 275 30.31 -7.93 -23.50
C ASP A 275 30.79 -7.89 -24.95
N ASP A 276 29.95 -8.25 -25.91
CA ASP A 276 30.23 -8.12 -27.35
C ASP A 276 30.56 -6.66 -27.72
N TYR A 277 29.81 -5.70 -27.16
CA TYR A 277 30.06 -4.29 -27.40
C TYR A 277 31.39 -3.83 -26.79
N SER A 278 31.71 -4.29 -25.58
CA SER A 278 32.99 -3.98 -24.93
C SER A 278 34.17 -4.53 -25.73
N MET A 279 34.06 -5.76 -26.24
CA MET A 279 35.06 -6.38 -27.12
C MET A 279 35.22 -5.62 -28.44
N SER A 280 34.12 -5.19 -29.06
CA SER A 280 34.13 -4.43 -30.31
C SER A 280 34.86 -3.09 -30.19
N LEU A 281 34.89 -2.50 -28.99
CA LEU A 281 35.63 -1.27 -28.69
C LEU A 281 37.08 -1.51 -28.24
N GLY A 282 37.56 -2.76 -28.31
CA GLY A 282 38.92 -3.14 -27.93
C GLY A 282 39.18 -3.32 -26.43
N ALA A 283 38.12 -3.49 -25.62
CA ALA A 283 38.23 -3.76 -24.19
C ALA A 283 37.99 -5.24 -23.85
N ALA A 284 38.38 -5.65 -22.64
CA ALA A 284 38.12 -7.00 -22.16
C ALA A 284 36.61 -7.23 -21.94
N PRO A 285 36.09 -8.47 -22.13
CA PRO A 285 34.66 -8.78 -21.92
C PRO A 285 34.17 -8.39 -20.52
N THR A 286 35.01 -8.52 -19.50
CA THR A 286 34.69 -8.19 -18.10
C THR A 286 34.40 -6.71 -17.87
N VAL A 287 34.78 -5.82 -18.80
CA VAL A 287 34.44 -4.39 -18.73
C VAL A 287 32.93 -4.17 -18.93
N CYS A 288 32.19 -5.14 -19.45
CA CYS A 288 30.73 -5.09 -19.53
C CYS A 288 30.06 -4.81 -18.17
N GLY A 289 30.63 -5.35 -17.07
CA GLY A 289 30.12 -5.09 -15.71
C GLY A 289 30.25 -3.62 -15.31
N ILE A 290 31.30 -2.94 -15.76
CA ILE A 290 31.47 -1.49 -15.56
C ILE A 290 30.44 -0.72 -16.40
N VAL A 291 30.19 -1.14 -17.65
CA VAL A 291 29.20 -0.53 -18.55
C VAL A 291 27.78 -0.67 -17.99
N ILE A 292 27.42 -1.84 -17.47
CA ILE A 292 26.13 -2.10 -16.83
C ILE A 292 26.03 -1.28 -15.53
N GLY A 293 27.03 -1.39 -14.65
CA GLY A 293 27.06 -0.76 -13.33
C GLY A 293 27.16 0.77 -13.32
N ALA A 294 27.75 1.39 -14.35
CA ALA A 294 27.86 2.85 -14.47
C ALA A 294 26.49 3.55 -14.35
N MET A 295 25.44 2.95 -14.92
CA MET A 295 24.08 3.46 -14.83
C MET A 295 23.56 3.47 -13.39
N ALA A 296 23.78 2.39 -12.64
CA ALA A 296 23.35 2.28 -11.24
C ALA A 296 24.04 3.31 -10.35
N VAL A 297 25.34 3.55 -10.55
CA VAL A 297 26.11 4.57 -9.81
C VAL A 297 25.53 5.96 -10.04
N ALA A 298 25.29 6.36 -11.29
CA ALA A 298 24.72 7.67 -11.59
C ALA A 298 23.27 7.84 -11.08
N GLN A 299 22.50 6.74 -11.06
CA GLN A 299 21.13 6.74 -10.55
C GLN A 299 21.04 7.07 -9.05
N VAL A 300 22.01 6.66 -8.24
CA VAL A 300 22.06 7.01 -6.80
C VAL A 300 22.03 8.53 -6.62
N PHE A 301 22.88 9.25 -7.36
CA PHE A 301 22.94 10.72 -7.29
C PHE A 301 21.68 11.37 -7.87
N SER A 302 21.17 10.84 -8.98
CA SER A 302 19.93 11.33 -9.60
C SER A 302 18.75 11.28 -8.64
N SER A 303 18.62 10.17 -7.89
CA SER A 303 17.48 9.96 -6.97
C SER A 303 17.35 11.07 -5.92
N VAL A 304 18.48 11.54 -5.36
CA VAL A 304 18.50 12.62 -4.37
C VAL A 304 18.12 13.95 -5.02
N TYR A 305 18.73 14.28 -6.17
CA TYR A 305 18.49 15.54 -6.86
C TYR A 305 17.06 15.66 -7.38
N PHE A 306 16.55 14.62 -8.03
CA PHE A 306 15.19 14.60 -8.55
C PHE A 306 14.14 14.50 -7.45
N SER A 307 14.43 13.82 -6.33
CA SER A 307 13.56 13.89 -5.14
C SER A 307 13.43 15.32 -4.64
N ALA A 308 14.54 16.05 -4.52
CA ALA A 308 14.53 17.46 -4.12
C ALA A 308 13.79 18.36 -5.13
N TRP A 309 13.98 18.14 -6.44
CA TRP A 309 13.34 18.94 -7.50
C TRP A 309 11.83 18.65 -7.58
N SER A 310 11.41 17.41 -7.37
CA SER A 310 9.98 17.00 -7.36
C SER A 310 9.15 17.68 -6.27
N ASN A 311 9.78 18.25 -5.24
CA ASN A 311 9.10 19.14 -4.29
C ASN A 311 8.43 20.33 -4.98
N ARG A 312 9.01 20.83 -6.09
CA ARG A 312 8.52 22.04 -6.77
C ARG A 312 7.66 21.74 -7.99
N SER A 313 8.01 20.72 -8.78
CA SER A 313 7.27 20.34 -9.99
C SER A 313 7.58 18.89 -10.37
N TYR A 314 6.61 18.19 -10.95
CA TYR A 314 6.80 16.84 -11.49
C TYR A 314 7.14 16.84 -12.98
N LEU A 315 6.48 17.70 -13.77
CA LEU A 315 6.71 17.77 -15.21
C LEU A 315 8.16 18.17 -15.55
N ARG A 316 8.73 19.16 -14.85
CA ARG A 316 10.08 19.66 -15.17
C ARG A 316 11.18 18.59 -14.97
N PRO A 317 11.24 17.85 -13.85
CA PRO A 317 12.14 16.72 -13.72
C PRO A 317 11.92 15.64 -14.79
N LEU A 318 10.68 15.32 -15.15
CA LEU A 318 10.37 14.28 -16.16
C LEU A 318 10.84 14.68 -17.57
N ILE A 319 10.67 15.94 -17.95
CA ILE A 319 11.19 16.48 -19.22
C ILE A 319 12.72 16.41 -19.23
N PHE A 320 13.37 16.91 -18.17
CA PHE A 320 14.82 16.89 -18.05
C PHE A 320 15.38 15.47 -18.10
N SER A 321 14.77 14.55 -17.35
CA SER A 321 15.05 13.11 -17.39
C SER A 321 15.03 12.57 -18.82
N SER A 322 13.94 12.83 -19.56
CA SER A 322 13.76 12.33 -20.93
C SER A 322 14.80 12.89 -21.90
N ILE A 323 15.19 14.16 -21.76
CA ILE A 323 16.25 14.79 -22.57
C ILE A 323 17.62 14.16 -22.28
N VAL A 324 17.95 13.95 -21.00
CA VAL A 324 19.21 13.32 -20.60
C VAL A 324 19.27 11.87 -21.08
N LEU A 325 18.17 11.12 -20.99
CA LEU A 325 18.06 9.74 -21.49
C LEU A 325 18.17 9.66 -23.01
N PHE A 326 17.59 10.61 -23.73
CA PHE A 326 17.79 10.76 -25.17
C PHE A 326 19.27 10.97 -25.50
N LEU A 327 19.93 11.93 -24.86
CA LEU A 327 21.35 12.21 -25.08
C LEU A 327 22.26 11.04 -24.70
N GLY A 328 21.99 10.37 -23.58
CA GLY A 328 22.75 9.21 -23.11
C GLY A 328 22.69 8.04 -24.10
N ASN A 329 21.51 7.78 -24.67
CA ASN A 329 21.34 6.72 -25.67
C ASN A 329 21.96 7.05 -27.03
N VAL A 330 21.96 8.33 -27.43
CA VAL A 330 22.71 8.79 -28.61
C VAL A 330 24.20 8.57 -28.42
N LEU A 331 24.75 8.95 -27.26
CA LEU A 331 26.17 8.72 -26.96
C LEU A 331 26.51 7.22 -26.89
N TYR A 332 25.62 6.42 -26.29
CA TYR A 332 25.75 4.97 -26.28
C TYR A 332 25.90 4.43 -27.70
N ALA A 333 25.00 4.77 -28.62
CA ALA A 333 25.05 4.27 -29.99
C ALA A 333 26.26 4.79 -30.78
N LEU A 334 26.62 6.08 -30.63
CA LEU A 334 27.76 6.69 -31.33
C LEU A 334 29.13 6.20 -30.83
N ALA A 335 29.20 5.58 -29.65
CA ALA A 335 30.46 5.08 -29.10
C ALA A 335 31.13 4.05 -30.02
N TYR A 336 30.34 3.30 -30.80
CA TYR A 336 30.84 2.34 -31.80
C TYR A 336 31.59 3.05 -32.93
N ASP A 337 30.94 4.05 -33.55
CA ASP A 337 31.52 4.78 -34.69
C ASP A 337 32.70 5.67 -34.27
N LEU A 338 32.70 6.16 -33.03
CA LEU A 338 33.80 6.93 -32.45
C LEU A 338 34.90 6.05 -31.83
N ASN A 339 34.71 4.73 -31.83
CA ASN A 339 35.63 3.72 -31.29
C ASN A 339 36.18 4.07 -29.90
N SER A 340 35.29 4.46 -28.97
CA SER A 340 35.70 4.93 -27.64
C SER A 340 34.80 4.41 -26.53
N ILE A 341 35.38 3.58 -25.65
CA ILE A 341 34.70 3.06 -24.46
C ILE A 341 34.33 4.16 -23.44
N TRP A 342 35.05 5.27 -23.42
CA TRP A 342 34.72 6.39 -22.54
C TRP A 342 33.41 7.05 -22.95
N ILE A 343 33.12 7.15 -24.25
CA ILE A 343 31.85 7.68 -24.75
C ILE A 343 30.71 6.74 -24.38
N LEU A 344 30.94 5.42 -24.46
CA LEU A 344 29.99 4.41 -24.00
C LEU A 344 29.66 4.58 -22.51
N ILE A 345 30.68 4.69 -21.65
CA ILE A 345 30.51 4.86 -20.20
C ILE A 345 29.83 6.19 -19.88
N ILE A 346 30.19 7.29 -20.55
CA ILE A 346 29.53 8.59 -20.37
C ILE A 346 28.05 8.50 -20.78
N GLY A 347 27.73 7.84 -21.90
CA GLY A 347 26.36 7.58 -22.31
C GLY A 347 25.57 6.84 -21.24
N ARG A 348 26.16 5.79 -20.65
CA ARG A 348 25.55 5.02 -19.54
C ARG A 348 25.37 5.85 -18.26
N LEU A 349 26.34 6.67 -17.90
CA LEU A 349 26.25 7.59 -16.76
C LEU A 349 25.12 8.60 -16.96
N LEU A 350 24.96 9.16 -18.17
CA LEU A 350 23.83 10.03 -18.50
C LEU A 350 22.50 9.27 -18.40
N CYS A 351 22.40 8.06 -18.95
CA CYS A 351 21.20 7.24 -18.81
C CYS A 351 20.82 7.01 -17.34
N GLY A 352 21.78 6.76 -16.45
CA GLY A 352 21.54 6.64 -15.01
C GLY A 352 21.17 7.97 -14.35
N PHE A 353 21.81 9.06 -14.76
CA PHE A 353 21.48 10.40 -14.25
C PHE A 353 20.05 10.84 -14.63
N GLY A 354 19.54 10.36 -15.76
CA GLY A 354 18.16 10.58 -16.18
C GLY A 354 17.10 9.80 -15.41
N SER A 355 17.43 9.07 -14.34
CA SER A 355 16.46 8.24 -13.60
C SER A 355 15.38 9.03 -12.84
N ALA A 356 14.16 9.12 -13.40
CA ALA A 356 13.02 9.77 -12.75
C ALA A 356 12.27 8.90 -11.73
N ARG A 357 12.79 7.72 -11.35
CA ARG A 357 12.04 6.76 -10.51
C ARG A 357 11.62 7.31 -9.14
N ALA A 358 12.44 8.17 -8.54
CA ALA A 358 12.07 8.86 -7.28
C ALA A 358 10.87 9.79 -7.47
N VAL A 359 10.83 10.52 -8.59
CA VAL A 359 9.71 11.41 -8.98
C VAL A 359 8.45 10.59 -9.24
N ASN A 360 8.58 9.48 -9.96
CA ASN A 360 7.48 8.59 -10.33
C ASN A 360 6.77 8.03 -9.09
N ARG A 361 7.53 7.51 -8.13
CA ARG A 361 7.01 7.02 -6.85
C ARG A 361 6.34 8.12 -6.03
N ARG A 362 6.96 9.30 -5.97
CA ARG A 362 6.41 10.43 -5.25
C ARG A 362 5.10 10.93 -5.87
N TYR A 363 5.03 11.01 -7.19
CA TYR A 363 3.81 11.40 -7.89
C TYR A 363 2.65 10.43 -7.56
N ILE A 364 2.91 9.12 -7.50
CA ILE A 364 1.89 8.14 -7.08
C ILE A 364 1.44 8.41 -5.64
N SER A 365 2.37 8.67 -4.72
CA SER A 365 2.05 8.99 -3.33
C SER A 365 1.24 10.28 -3.17
N ASP A 366 1.60 11.33 -3.91
CA ASP A 366 1.04 12.67 -3.69
C ASP A 366 -0.23 12.91 -4.49
N CYS A 367 -0.34 12.39 -5.72
CA CYS A 367 -1.38 12.77 -6.69
C CYS A 367 -2.46 11.70 -6.90
N VAL A 368 -2.21 10.46 -6.47
CA VAL A 368 -3.19 9.37 -6.65
C VAL A 368 -4.08 9.25 -5.41
N PRO A 369 -5.42 9.26 -5.58
CA PRO A 369 -6.36 9.06 -4.48
C PRO A 369 -6.08 7.78 -3.69
N LEU A 370 -6.23 7.84 -2.36
CA LEU A 370 -5.91 6.71 -1.45
C LEU A 370 -6.54 5.39 -1.90
N LYS A 371 -7.80 5.41 -2.38
CA LYS A 371 -8.55 4.23 -2.85
C LYS A 371 -7.85 3.45 -3.97
N ILE A 372 -7.12 4.14 -4.86
CA ILE A 372 -6.44 3.54 -6.01
C ILE A 372 -4.91 3.64 -5.94
N ARG A 373 -4.38 4.29 -4.89
CA ARG A 373 -2.93 4.50 -4.71
C ARG A 373 -2.16 3.19 -4.66
N MET A 374 -2.70 2.19 -3.99
CA MET A 374 -2.09 0.85 -3.93
C MET A 374 -2.07 0.17 -5.29
N GLN A 375 -3.17 0.27 -6.05
CA GLN A 375 -3.22 -0.27 -7.42
C GLN A 375 -2.22 0.45 -8.33
N ALA A 376 -2.05 1.76 -8.17
CA ALA A 376 -1.04 2.52 -8.89
C ALA A 376 0.40 2.14 -8.49
N SER A 377 0.66 1.90 -7.20
CA SER A 377 1.95 1.39 -6.71
C SER A 377 2.26 -0.01 -7.23
N ALA A 378 1.29 -0.93 -7.22
CA ALA A 378 1.42 -2.25 -7.82
C ALA A 378 1.65 -2.15 -9.33
N GLY A 379 0.92 -1.25 -10.01
CA GLY A 379 1.13 -0.95 -11.42
C GLY A 379 2.54 -0.42 -11.73
N PHE A 380 3.15 0.35 -10.83
CA PHE A 380 4.55 0.80 -10.96
C PHE A 380 5.53 -0.37 -10.88
N VAL A 381 5.33 -1.30 -9.94
CA VAL A 381 6.18 -2.50 -9.81
C VAL A 381 6.00 -3.40 -11.02
N SER A 382 4.76 -3.65 -11.43
CA SER A 382 4.45 -4.45 -12.63
C SER A 382 5.01 -3.83 -13.91
N ALA A 383 4.90 -2.51 -14.09
CA ALA A 383 5.51 -1.81 -15.21
C ALA A 383 7.04 -1.92 -15.19
N SER A 384 7.65 -1.92 -14.00
CA SER A 384 9.10 -2.11 -13.85
C SER A 384 9.53 -3.52 -14.25
N ALA A 385 8.82 -4.53 -13.75
CA ALA A 385 9.04 -5.94 -14.06
C ALA A 385 8.89 -6.24 -15.56
N LEU A 386 7.81 -5.74 -16.16
CA LEU A 386 7.59 -5.84 -17.60
C LEU A 386 8.71 -5.18 -18.40
N GLY A 387 9.18 -4.00 -17.98
CA GLY A 387 10.29 -3.34 -18.66
C GLY A 387 11.60 -4.12 -18.56
N MET A 388 11.87 -4.74 -17.40
CA MET A 388 13.02 -5.63 -17.20
C MET A 388 12.97 -6.86 -18.11
N ALA A 389 11.80 -7.45 -18.33
CA ALA A 389 11.62 -8.57 -19.25
C ALA A 389 11.70 -8.13 -20.73
N CYS A 390 11.04 -7.02 -21.08
CA CYS A 390 10.97 -6.50 -22.43
C CYS A 390 12.33 -6.01 -22.96
N GLY A 391 13.22 -5.52 -22.10
CA GLY A 391 14.56 -5.06 -22.50
C GLY A 391 15.33 -6.14 -23.26
N PRO A 392 15.73 -7.25 -22.61
CA PRO A 392 16.43 -8.35 -23.26
C PRO A 392 15.65 -8.93 -24.44
N ALA A 393 14.32 -9.05 -24.34
CA ALA A 393 13.50 -9.55 -25.44
C ALA A 393 13.63 -8.70 -26.72
N LEU A 394 13.64 -7.36 -26.59
CA LEU A 394 13.88 -6.46 -27.72
C LEU A 394 15.31 -6.58 -28.24
N ALA A 395 16.31 -6.69 -27.35
CA ALA A 395 17.70 -6.85 -27.74
C ALA A 395 17.92 -8.09 -28.64
N GLY A 396 17.30 -9.22 -28.30
CA GLY A 396 17.37 -10.45 -29.08
C GLY A 396 16.74 -10.37 -30.47
N LEU A 397 15.82 -9.41 -30.71
CA LEU A 397 15.21 -9.16 -32.03
C LEU A 397 16.04 -8.20 -32.89
N LEU A 398 16.95 -7.42 -32.29
CA LEU A 398 17.73 -6.38 -32.95
C LEU A 398 19.04 -6.92 -33.55
N GLN A 399 18.98 -7.93 -34.42
CA GLN A 399 20.17 -8.59 -34.99
C GLN A 399 20.57 -8.10 -36.39
N THR A 400 20.09 -6.94 -36.81
CA THR A 400 20.38 -6.42 -38.16
C THR A 400 21.75 -5.75 -38.21
N ASN A 401 22.44 -5.83 -39.36
CA ASN A 401 23.69 -5.12 -39.60
C ASN A 401 23.61 -4.34 -40.92
N PHE A 402 23.63 -3.01 -40.83
CA PHE A 402 23.69 -2.10 -41.98
C PHE A 402 24.33 -0.76 -41.59
N LYS A 403 24.75 0.03 -42.58
CA LYS A 403 25.30 1.37 -42.38
C LYS A 403 24.49 2.41 -43.15
N ILE A 404 24.15 3.52 -42.50
CA ILE A 404 23.48 4.67 -43.12
C ILE A 404 24.30 5.92 -42.82
N PHE A 405 24.72 6.66 -43.86
CA PHE A 405 25.43 7.95 -43.73
C PHE A 405 26.53 7.98 -42.67
N ASN A 406 27.40 6.96 -42.68
CA ASN A 406 28.54 6.80 -41.75
C ASN A 406 28.17 6.45 -40.29
N ILE A 407 26.90 6.17 -40.01
CA ILE A 407 26.42 5.63 -38.73
C ILE A 407 26.21 4.13 -38.87
N THR A 408 26.78 3.36 -37.93
CA THR A 408 26.62 1.90 -37.90
C THR A 408 25.36 1.51 -37.14
N PHE A 409 24.57 0.61 -37.74
CA PHE A 409 23.41 -0.03 -37.12
C PHE A 409 23.69 -1.52 -37.07
N ASN A 410 24.18 -1.99 -35.94
CA ASN A 410 24.49 -3.38 -35.65
C ASN A 410 23.79 -3.80 -34.33
N GLN A 411 23.95 -5.06 -33.94
CA GLN A 411 23.35 -5.61 -32.73
C GLN A 411 23.70 -4.83 -31.45
N ASP A 412 24.89 -4.24 -31.38
CA ASP A 412 25.37 -3.48 -30.21
C ASP A 412 24.80 -2.05 -30.15
N THR A 413 24.62 -1.41 -31.30
CA THR A 413 24.22 0.01 -31.41
C THR A 413 22.71 0.20 -31.53
N LEU A 414 22.00 -0.78 -32.10
CA LEU A 414 20.55 -0.76 -32.30
C LEU A 414 19.75 -0.53 -31.00
N PRO A 415 20.09 -1.15 -29.86
CA PRO A 415 19.47 -0.82 -28.57
C PRO A 415 19.48 0.69 -28.28
N GLY A 416 20.63 1.36 -28.49
CA GLY A 416 20.76 2.79 -28.27
C GLY A 416 19.90 3.62 -29.22
N TRP A 417 19.87 3.29 -30.51
CA TRP A 417 19.04 3.98 -31.49
C TRP A 417 17.53 3.81 -31.23
N LEU A 418 17.10 2.59 -30.91
CA LEU A 418 15.70 2.30 -30.60
C LEU A 418 15.25 3.08 -29.36
N MET A 419 16.06 3.07 -28.30
CA MET A 419 15.73 3.79 -27.06
C MET A 419 15.79 5.31 -27.26
N THR A 420 16.69 5.82 -28.09
CA THR A 420 16.72 7.24 -28.48
C THR A 420 15.38 7.69 -29.07
N ILE A 421 14.85 6.94 -30.05
CA ILE A 421 13.56 7.24 -30.68
C ILE A 421 12.42 7.12 -29.66
N ALA A 422 12.43 6.07 -28.83
CA ALA A 422 11.40 5.86 -27.82
C ALA A 422 11.35 7.00 -26.79
N TRP A 423 12.50 7.48 -26.31
CA TRP A 423 12.57 8.63 -25.39
C TRP A 423 12.16 9.94 -26.04
N LEU A 424 12.42 10.12 -27.34
CA LEU A 424 11.93 11.28 -28.09
C LEU A 424 10.41 11.27 -28.21
N ILE A 425 9.82 10.12 -28.58
CA ILE A 425 8.36 9.95 -28.66
C ILE A 425 7.74 10.19 -27.29
N TYR A 426 8.32 9.61 -26.23
CA TYR A 426 7.87 9.81 -24.86
C TYR A 426 7.93 11.29 -24.45
N LEU A 427 9.02 11.99 -24.77
CA LEU A 427 9.18 13.43 -24.47
C LEU A 427 8.09 14.28 -25.14
N VAL A 428 7.81 14.02 -26.42
CA VAL A 428 6.74 14.72 -27.15
C VAL A 428 5.38 14.40 -26.55
N TRP A 429 5.13 13.13 -26.21
CA TRP A 429 3.85 12.71 -25.62
C TRP A 429 3.62 13.30 -24.22
N LEU A 430 4.67 13.33 -23.40
CA LEU A 430 4.71 13.95 -22.09
C LEU A 430 4.40 15.44 -22.20
N TRP A 431 5.04 16.16 -23.13
CA TRP A 431 4.84 17.59 -23.32
C TRP A 431 3.39 17.94 -23.66
N ILE A 432 2.74 17.14 -24.51
CA ILE A 432 1.37 17.41 -25.00
C ILE A 432 0.32 17.07 -23.94
N THR A 433 0.51 15.97 -23.20
CA THR A 433 -0.60 15.32 -22.48
C THR A 433 -0.46 15.35 -20.96
N PHE A 434 0.75 15.58 -20.44
CA PHE A 434 0.95 15.63 -19.00
C PHE A 434 0.38 16.92 -18.42
N LYS A 435 -0.55 16.76 -17.48
CA LYS A 435 -1.14 17.88 -16.75
C LYS A 435 -0.53 17.94 -15.35
N GLU A 436 0.13 19.05 -15.04
CA GLU A 436 0.69 19.28 -13.71
C GLU A 436 -0.46 19.40 -12.68
N PRO A 437 -0.41 18.65 -11.57
CA PRO A 437 -1.40 18.78 -10.51
C PRO A 437 -1.28 20.15 -9.85
N TYR A 438 -2.42 20.78 -9.55
CA TYR A 438 -2.45 22.06 -8.85
C TYR A 438 -1.90 21.87 -7.43
N ARG A 439 -0.90 22.66 -7.06
CA ARG A 439 -0.38 22.73 -5.69
C ARG A 439 -0.60 24.14 -5.17
N GLU A 440 -1.20 24.25 -3.98
CA GLU A 440 -1.19 25.52 -3.24
C GLU A 440 0.27 25.90 -2.99
N ILE A 441 0.70 27.02 -3.55
CA ILE A 441 2.00 27.59 -3.22
C ILE A 441 1.87 28.04 -1.77
N GLU A 442 2.55 27.35 -0.85
CA GLU A 442 2.84 27.93 0.45
C GLU A 442 3.61 29.23 0.19
N GLU A 443 2.89 30.36 0.21
CA GLU A 443 3.51 31.65 0.39
C GLU A 443 4.31 31.55 1.68
N LYS A 444 5.64 31.60 1.56
CA LYS A 444 6.52 31.80 2.71
C LYS A 444 5.95 32.96 3.51
N HIS A 445 5.34 32.68 4.66
CA HIS A 445 5.01 33.69 5.63
C HIS A 445 6.32 34.40 5.98
N VAL A 446 6.48 35.61 5.43
CA VAL A 446 7.47 36.57 5.87
C VAL A 446 7.21 36.74 7.37
N PRO A 447 8.17 36.46 8.25
CA PRO A 447 7.95 36.63 9.68
C PRO A 447 7.65 38.12 9.90
N HIS A 448 6.44 38.40 10.37
CA HIS A 448 6.07 39.73 10.83
C HIS A 448 7.07 40.13 11.92
N GLN A 449 7.89 41.14 11.64
CA GLN A 449 8.61 41.88 12.65
C GLN A 449 7.58 42.50 13.60
N SER A 450 7.36 41.88 14.75
CA SER A 450 6.72 42.51 15.89
C SER A 450 7.65 42.43 17.09
N ASN A 451 8.27 43.57 17.37
CA ASN A 451 8.85 44.01 18.64
C ASN A 451 9.78 43.03 19.38
N ALA A 452 11.06 43.17 19.06
CA ALA A 452 12.16 42.77 19.92
C ALA A 452 12.15 43.58 21.22
N GLU A 453 11.38 43.15 22.23
CA GLU A 453 11.56 43.62 23.61
C GLU A 453 11.11 42.67 24.73
N ASN A 454 10.45 41.54 24.42
CA ASN A 454 10.00 40.59 25.47
C ASN A 454 10.86 39.32 25.63
N ASN A 455 11.90 39.12 24.80
CA ASN A 455 12.79 37.95 24.90
C ASN A 455 13.91 38.08 25.95
N ALA A 456 13.92 39.16 26.75
CA ALA A 456 14.87 39.34 27.84
C ALA A 456 14.34 38.84 29.21
N LEU A 457 13.03 38.60 29.35
CA LEU A 457 12.43 38.21 30.63
C LEU A 457 12.31 36.70 30.83
N GLU A 458 12.34 35.90 29.74
CA GLU A 458 12.16 34.44 29.82
C GLU A 458 13.49 33.66 29.90
N LYS A 459 14.63 34.34 29.80
CA LYS A 459 15.97 33.73 29.99
C LYS A 459 16.46 33.71 31.44
N GLY A 460 15.65 34.19 32.40
CA GLY A 460 15.99 34.27 33.82
C GLY A 460 15.44 33.16 34.72
N ILE A 461 14.64 32.21 34.23
CA ILE A 461 13.92 31.23 35.08
C ILE A 461 14.24 29.76 34.71
N LYS A 462 15.44 29.49 34.19
CA LYS A 462 15.97 28.12 34.09
C LYS A 462 17.40 28.05 34.60
N GLN A 463 17.54 28.22 35.92
CA GLN A 463 18.65 27.63 36.67
C GLN A 463 18.10 26.47 37.51
N PRO A 464 18.75 25.30 37.50
CA PRO A 464 18.28 24.14 38.23
C PRO A 464 18.62 24.32 39.72
N LEU A 465 17.61 24.67 40.51
CA LEU A 465 17.65 24.52 41.96
C LEU A 465 17.42 23.03 42.27
N LEU A 466 18.51 22.28 42.48
CA LEU A 466 18.62 21.16 43.43
C LEU A 466 19.98 20.46 43.22
N THR A 467 21.02 21.02 43.84
CA THR A 467 22.24 20.28 44.19
C THR A 467 22.40 20.42 45.70
N SER A 468 21.82 19.49 46.45
CA SER A 468 22.08 19.27 47.87
C SER A 468 21.13 18.20 48.40
N LEU A 469 21.61 16.96 48.52
CA LEU A 469 21.50 16.12 49.73
C LEU A 469 21.94 14.71 49.36
N LYS A 470 23.20 14.43 49.70
CA LYS A 470 23.78 13.10 49.81
C LYS A 470 23.87 12.84 51.32
N ASP A 471 23.19 11.80 51.81
CA ASP A 471 23.74 10.76 52.71
C ASP A 471 22.68 10.03 53.57
N LYS A 472 22.70 8.68 53.43
CA LYS A 472 22.48 7.58 54.41
C LYS A 472 21.04 7.33 54.89
N VAL A 473 20.48 6.10 54.94
CA VAL A 473 20.96 4.80 55.46
C VAL A 473 20.16 3.61 54.84
N ASP A 474 20.89 2.58 54.40
CA ASP A 474 20.77 1.09 54.44
C ASP A 474 19.47 0.25 54.34
N GLU A 475 19.64 -0.85 53.57
CA GLU A 475 19.11 -2.26 53.68
C GLU A 475 17.61 -2.56 53.48
N ASP A 476 17.20 -3.14 52.33
CA ASP A 476 17.22 -4.59 52.03
C ASP A 476 16.33 -4.98 50.81
N ASP A 477 16.92 -5.85 49.98
CA ASP A 477 16.40 -6.90 49.06
C ASP A 477 15.33 -6.72 47.95
N ASP A 478 15.69 -7.42 46.86
CA ASP A 478 14.91 -8.08 45.79
C ASP A 478 14.50 -7.34 44.49
N GLN A 479 15.32 -7.62 43.47
CA GLN A 479 15.02 -8.09 42.11
C GLN A 479 13.82 -7.48 41.35
N ASP A 480 14.11 -6.71 40.29
CA ASP A 480 13.91 -7.15 38.90
C ASP A 480 14.45 -6.10 37.90
N TYR A 481 15.23 -6.57 36.93
CA TYR A 481 15.74 -5.79 35.80
C TYR A 481 14.67 -5.70 34.69
N GLU A 482 14.21 -4.51 34.35
CA GLU A 482 13.72 -4.19 33.00
C GLU A 482 14.32 -2.85 32.55
N ASP A 483 15.29 -2.95 31.65
CA ASP A 483 15.95 -1.84 30.95
C ASP A 483 14.89 -1.07 30.15
N SER A 484 14.60 0.14 30.61
CA SER A 484 13.77 1.11 29.90
C SER A 484 14.68 1.99 29.05
N GLU A 485 14.84 1.65 27.77
CA GLU A 485 15.43 2.55 26.77
C GLU A 485 14.45 3.70 26.45
N GLU A 486 14.34 4.69 27.34
CA GLU A 486 13.79 6.00 26.97
C GLU A 486 14.87 6.78 26.18
N ALA A 487 14.64 6.92 24.87
CA ALA A 487 15.48 7.75 24.00
C ALA A 487 15.43 9.23 24.45
N PRO A 488 16.57 9.95 24.45
CA PRO A 488 16.61 11.35 24.89
C PRO A 488 15.80 12.27 23.97
N GLU A 489 15.20 13.31 24.55
CA GLU A 489 14.26 14.30 23.96
C GLU A 489 14.80 15.14 22.78
N ASP A 490 15.96 14.82 22.20
CA ASP A 490 16.56 15.53 21.05
C ASP A 490 16.04 15.05 19.66
N SER A 491 15.02 14.19 19.62
CA SER A 491 14.58 13.49 18.39
C SER A 491 13.77 14.34 17.38
N HIS A 492 13.53 15.63 17.65
CA HIS A 492 12.66 16.47 16.81
C HIS A 492 13.37 17.32 15.75
N GLN A 493 14.69 17.14 15.51
CA GLN A 493 15.38 17.83 14.41
C GLN A 493 15.52 16.93 13.17
N PRO A 494 15.29 17.46 11.94
CA PRO A 494 15.52 16.71 10.72
C PRO A 494 16.99 16.27 10.63
N ALA A 495 17.23 15.03 10.21
CA ALA A 495 18.58 14.50 10.11
C ALA A 495 19.40 15.25 9.05
N ASN A 496 20.38 16.04 9.50
CA ASN A 496 21.22 16.87 8.62
C ASN A 496 22.31 16.08 7.85
N SER A 497 22.39 14.76 8.04
CA SER A 497 23.38 13.90 7.39
C SER A 497 22.89 12.45 7.31
N ILE A 498 23.34 11.72 6.28
CA ILE A 498 23.08 10.27 6.11
C ILE A 498 23.54 9.50 7.35
N GLY A 499 24.65 9.89 7.97
CA GLY A 499 25.15 9.25 9.18
C GLY A 499 24.25 9.49 10.40
N ALA A 500 23.65 10.68 10.52
CA ALA A 500 22.67 10.97 11.56
C ALA A 500 21.37 10.21 11.31
N ALA A 501 20.90 10.15 10.06
CA ALA A 501 19.74 9.37 9.67
C ALA A 501 19.94 7.87 9.97
N TYR A 502 21.12 7.31 9.66
CA TYR A 502 21.43 5.90 9.95
C TYR A 502 21.48 5.61 11.46
N ARG A 503 21.96 6.55 12.28
CA ARG A 503 21.95 6.40 13.74
C ARG A 503 20.54 6.35 14.32
N LEU A 504 19.61 7.10 13.74
CA LEU A 504 18.19 7.13 14.13
C LEU A 504 17.43 5.86 13.73
N LEU A 505 17.96 5.04 12.82
CA LEU A 505 17.34 3.77 12.45
C LEU A 505 17.48 2.74 13.56
N THR A 506 16.38 2.06 13.88
CA THR A 506 16.38 0.92 14.80
C THR A 506 17.28 -0.20 14.28
N PRO A 507 17.85 -1.04 15.16
CA PRO A 507 18.66 -2.18 14.76
C PRO A 507 17.96 -3.08 13.73
N SER A 508 16.65 -3.32 13.89
CA SER A 508 15.85 -4.13 12.96
C SER A 508 15.82 -3.54 11.54
N VAL A 509 15.68 -2.22 11.39
CA VAL A 509 15.68 -1.58 10.06
C VAL A 509 17.07 -1.64 9.41
N LYS A 510 18.14 -1.53 10.21
CA LYS A 510 19.52 -1.68 9.71
C LYS A 510 19.76 -3.08 9.14
N VAL A 511 19.31 -4.12 9.85
CA VAL A 511 19.38 -5.51 9.37
C VAL A 511 18.57 -5.65 8.07
N GLN A 512 17.33 -5.16 8.04
CA GLN A 512 16.49 -5.23 6.84
C GLN A 512 17.12 -4.54 5.61
N LEU A 513 17.75 -3.38 5.81
CA LEU A 513 18.46 -2.68 4.73
C LEU A 513 19.65 -3.48 4.21
N LEU A 514 20.39 -4.14 5.10
CA LEU A 514 21.50 -5.02 4.72
C LEU A 514 21.00 -6.22 3.92
N ILE A 515 19.94 -6.87 4.37
CA ILE A 515 19.33 -8.02 3.68
C ILE A 515 18.86 -7.60 2.29
N TYR A 516 18.13 -6.48 2.19
CA TYR A 516 17.68 -5.96 0.90
C TYR A 516 18.85 -5.64 -0.03
N PHE A 517 19.93 -5.07 0.49
CA PHE A 517 21.14 -4.82 -0.28
C PHE A 517 21.75 -6.13 -0.80
N MET A 518 21.89 -7.16 0.05
CA MET A 518 22.47 -8.45 -0.36
C MET A 518 21.62 -9.16 -1.42
N LEU A 519 20.28 -9.16 -1.28
CA LEU A 519 19.38 -9.75 -2.27
C LEU A 519 19.48 -9.04 -3.63
N LYS A 520 19.48 -7.70 -3.65
CA LYS A 520 19.63 -6.93 -4.89
C LYS A 520 21.04 -7.03 -5.48
N TYR A 521 22.05 -7.13 -4.64
CA TYR A 521 23.43 -7.36 -5.09
C TYR A 521 23.57 -8.72 -5.79
N ALA A 522 23.02 -9.80 -5.23
CA ALA A 522 23.03 -11.12 -5.86
C ALA A 522 22.29 -11.12 -7.22
N MET A 523 21.12 -10.48 -7.28
CA MET A 523 20.35 -10.33 -8.50
C MET A 523 21.13 -9.59 -9.60
N GLU A 524 21.76 -8.47 -9.28
CA GLU A 524 22.52 -7.67 -10.25
C GLU A 524 23.80 -8.40 -10.72
N ILE A 525 24.43 -9.21 -9.87
CA ILE A 525 25.54 -10.09 -10.28
C ILE A 525 25.05 -11.07 -11.36
N LEU A 526 23.95 -11.79 -11.10
CA LEU A 526 23.41 -12.77 -12.05
C LEU A 526 23.13 -12.14 -13.41
N LEU A 527 22.52 -10.95 -13.43
CA LEU A 527 22.22 -10.24 -14.67
C LEU A 527 23.50 -9.81 -15.39
N SER A 528 24.48 -9.27 -14.67
CA SER A 528 25.74 -8.79 -15.26
C SER A 528 26.67 -9.90 -15.73
N GLU A 529 26.68 -11.06 -15.07
CA GLU A 529 27.57 -12.18 -15.44
C GLU A 529 26.99 -13.05 -16.55
N SER A 530 25.66 -12.99 -16.76
CA SER A 530 24.93 -13.92 -17.62
C SER A 530 25.46 -13.99 -19.04
N SER A 531 25.75 -12.86 -19.68
CA SER A 531 26.26 -12.87 -21.06
C SER A 531 27.67 -13.50 -21.11
N VAL A 532 28.57 -13.09 -20.23
CA VAL A 532 29.97 -13.56 -20.20
C VAL A 532 30.07 -15.05 -19.87
N ILE A 533 29.40 -15.52 -18.82
CA ILE A 533 29.49 -16.92 -18.36
C ILE A 533 28.89 -17.87 -19.40
N THR A 534 27.71 -17.52 -19.94
CA THR A 534 27.01 -18.42 -20.86
C THR A 534 27.68 -18.48 -22.23
N THR A 535 28.25 -17.39 -22.71
CA THR A 535 29.08 -17.40 -23.92
C THR A 535 30.35 -18.21 -23.71
N TYR A 536 31.03 -18.11 -22.56
CA TYR A 536 32.27 -18.83 -22.30
C TYR A 536 32.08 -20.35 -22.08
N TYR A 537 31.12 -20.76 -21.25
CA TYR A 537 30.92 -22.17 -20.90
C TYR A 537 29.99 -22.93 -21.83
N PHE A 538 29.00 -22.27 -22.42
CA PHE A 538 27.93 -22.91 -23.20
C PHE A 538 27.88 -22.46 -24.66
N ASN A 539 28.74 -21.54 -25.10
CA ASN A 539 28.73 -20.93 -26.43
C ASN A 539 27.35 -20.35 -26.79
N TRP A 540 26.66 -19.77 -25.82
CA TRP A 540 25.37 -19.15 -26.08
C TRP A 540 25.52 -17.93 -27.01
N THR A 541 24.58 -17.83 -27.95
CA THR A 541 24.41 -16.64 -28.78
C THR A 541 23.69 -15.56 -27.98
N THR A 542 23.84 -14.30 -28.39
CA THR A 542 23.13 -13.17 -27.78
C THR A 542 21.60 -13.35 -27.79
N SER A 543 21.03 -14.04 -28.80
CA SER A 543 19.60 -14.38 -28.82
C SER A 543 19.23 -15.31 -27.66
N THR A 544 20.05 -16.34 -27.39
CA THR A 544 19.82 -17.30 -26.31
C THR A 544 19.89 -16.61 -24.95
N VAL A 545 20.92 -15.76 -24.74
CA VAL A 545 21.07 -14.93 -23.53
C VAL A 545 19.86 -14.01 -23.35
N SER A 546 19.42 -13.36 -24.44
CA SER A 546 18.25 -12.47 -24.44
C SER A 546 16.96 -13.20 -24.04
N ILE A 547 16.73 -14.40 -24.56
CA ILE A 547 15.57 -15.23 -24.21
C ILE A 547 15.63 -15.63 -22.74
N PHE A 548 16.80 -16.07 -22.25
CA PHE A 548 16.99 -16.44 -20.85
C PHE A 548 16.66 -15.28 -19.90
N LEU A 549 17.23 -14.10 -20.17
CA LEU A 549 16.99 -12.90 -19.35
C LEU A 549 15.55 -12.39 -19.45
N ALA A 550 14.93 -12.46 -20.62
CA ALA A 550 13.52 -12.12 -20.78
C ALA A 550 12.61 -13.06 -19.98
N CYS A 551 12.89 -14.36 -20.00
CA CYS A 551 12.19 -15.36 -19.19
C CYS A 551 12.38 -15.09 -17.70
N LEU A 552 13.60 -14.80 -17.23
CA LEU A 552 13.86 -14.40 -15.85
C LEU A 552 13.03 -13.17 -15.45
N GLY A 553 13.06 -12.09 -16.24
CA GLY A 553 12.27 -10.88 -15.96
C GLY A 553 10.75 -11.15 -15.94
N LEU A 554 10.25 -12.05 -16.78
CA LEU A 554 8.83 -12.42 -16.81
C LEU A 554 8.40 -13.12 -15.51
N THR A 555 9.30 -13.83 -14.82
CA THR A 555 8.98 -14.52 -13.56
C THR A 555 8.65 -13.58 -12.41
N VAL A 556 9.05 -12.30 -12.47
CA VAL A 556 8.76 -11.31 -11.40
C VAL A 556 7.26 -11.18 -11.14
N LEU A 557 6.44 -11.11 -12.20
CA LEU A 557 4.99 -10.93 -12.07
C LEU A 557 4.29 -12.10 -11.36
N PRO A 558 4.42 -13.38 -11.81
CA PRO A 558 3.80 -14.49 -11.11
C PRO A 558 4.36 -14.67 -9.71
N VAL A 559 5.65 -14.41 -9.48
CA VAL A 559 6.26 -14.48 -8.14
C VAL A 559 5.64 -13.45 -7.21
N ASN A 560 5.53 -12.19 -7.63
CA ASN A 560 4.92 -11.13 -6.81
C ASN A 560 3.46 -11.47 -6.46
N ILE A 561 2.69 -11.99 -7.41
CA ILE A 561 1.31 -12.44 -7.18
C ILE A 561 1.28 -13.59 -6.17
N ILE A 562 2.06 -14.65 -6.38
CA ILE A 562 2.07 -15.84 -5.50
C ILE A 562 2.51 -15.46 -4.09
N VAL A 563 3.57 -14.67 -3.96
CA VAL A 563 4.09 -14.23 -2.67
C VAL A 563 3.07 -13.36 -1.95
N GLY A 564 2.52 -12.35 -2.65
CA GLY A 564 1.60 -11.37 -2.07
C GLY A 564 0.16 -11.85 -1.86
N SER A 565 -0.27 -12.94 -2.52
CA SER A 565 -1.63 -13.48 -2.34
C SER A 565 -1.67 -14.75 -1.49
N TYR A 566 -0.64 -15.59 -1.57
CA TYR A 566 -0.67 -16.93 -0.97
C TYR A 566 0.33 -17.07 0.18
N ILE A 567 1.61 -16.75 -0.05
CA ILE A 567 2.67 -17.05 0.91
C ILE A 567 2.62 -16.12 2.12
N SER A 568 2.47 -14.81 1.92
CA SER A 568 2.44 -13.84 3.04
C SER A 568 1.12 -13.86 3.83
N ASN A 569 0.09 -14.57 3.36
CA ASN A 569 -1.08 -14.92 4.19
C ASN A 569 -0.85 -16.16 5.07
N MET A 570 0.12 -17.01 4.73
CA MET A 570 0.39 -18.28 5.44
C MET A 570 1.57 -18.20 6.41
N PHE A 571 2.54 -17.33 6.13
CA PHE A 571 3.80 -17.25 6.87
C PHE A 571 4.09 -15.81 7.32
N GLU A 572 4.80 -15.67 8.44
CA GLU A 572 5.27 -14.37 8.92
C GLU A 572 6.40 -13.83 8.02
N ASP A 573 6.45 -12.52 7.81
CA ASP A 573 7.43 -11.87 6.92
C ASP A 573 8.88 -12.24 7.23
N ARG A 574 9.23 -12.41 8.52
CA ARG A 574 10.57 -12.82 8.95
C ARG A 574 10.96 -14.24 8.49
N GLN A 575 9.99 -15.15 8.42
CA GLN A 575 10.23 -16.53 7.98
C GLN A 575 10.43 -16.57 6.46
N ILE A 576 9.62 -15.78 5.74
CA ILE A 576 9.71 -15.63 4.29
C ILE A 576 11.08 -15.03 3.92
N LEU A 577 11.51 -14.01 4.66
CA LEU A 577 12.83 -13.38 4.49
C LEU A 577 13.96 -14.40 4.67
N LEU A 578 13.98 -15.13 5.78
CA LEU A 578 15.01 -16.13 6.06
C LEU A 578 15.03 -17.23 4.99
N ALA A 579 13.86 -17.73 4.58
CA ALA A 579 13.77 -18.73 3.53
C ALA A 579 14.32 -18.20 2.19
N SER A 580 14.04 -16.94 1.86
CA SER A 580 14.54 -16.30 0.64
C SER A 580 16.07 -16.21 0.63
N GLU A 581 16.70 -15.87 1.77
CA GLU A 581 18.17 -15.82 1.89
C GLU A 581 18.81 -17.20 1.70
N ILE A 582 18.24 -18.23 2.33
CA ILE A 582 18.73 -19.61 2.19
C ILE A 582 18.63 -20.05 0.72
N MET A 583 17.53 -19.74 0.03
CA MET A 583 17.35 -20.10 -1.37
C MET A 583 18.28 -19.31 -2.30
N VAL A 584 18.53 -18.03 -2.04
CA VAL A 584 19.55 -17.24 -2.77
C VAL A 584 20.94 -17.84 -2.56
N PHE A 585 21.30 -18.21 -1.33
CA PHE A 585 22.58 -18.85 -1.04
C PHE A 585 22.74 -20.18 -1.79
N LEU A 586 21.71 -21.03 -1.79
CA LEU A 586 21.70 -22.27 -2.57
C LEU A 586 21.82 -22.00 -4.08
N GLY A 587 21.11 -20.99 -4.59
CA GLY A 587 21.20 -20.55 -5.98
C GLY A 587 22.63 -20.14 -6.37
N ILE A 588 23.32 -19.38 -5.52
CA ILE A 588 24.71 -18.99 -5.72
C ILE A 588 25.63 -20.21 -5.70
N LEU A 589 25.46 -21.14 -4.76
CA LEU A 589 26.27 -22.35 -4.73
C LEU A 589 26.14 -23.20 -6.00
N PHE A 590 24.93 -23.32 -6.53
CA PHE A 590 24.67 -24.09 -7.76
C PHE A 590 25.11 -23.36 -9.03
N SER A 591 25.31 -22.04 -9.01
CA SER A 591 25.79 -21.30 -10.18
C SER A 591 27.26 -21.59 -10.49
N PHE A 592 28.06 -21.95 -9.48
CA PHE A 592 29.45 -22.36 -9.69
C PHE A 592 29.57 -23.75 -10.34
N ASN A 593 30.69 -23.98 -11.01
CA ASN A 593 31.07 -25.27 -11.58
C ASN A 593 31.48 -26.27 -10.48
N VAL A 594 30.51 -26.73 -9.70
CA VAL A 594 30.69 -27.70 -8.61
C VAL A 594 30.48 -29.14 -9.10
N ILE A 595 29.61 -29.34 -10.10
CA ILE A 595 29.30 -30.65 -10.69
C ILE A 595 29.99 -30.76 -12.05
N PHE A 596 30.82 -31.78 -12.25
CA PHE A 596 31.44 -32.06 -13.54
C PHE A 596 30.60 -33.09 -14.32
N PRO A 597 30.18 -32.80 -15.57
CA PRO A 597 30.35 -31.55 -16.32
C PRO A 597 29.37 -30.45 -15.91
N TYR A 598 29.80 -29.18 -16.01
CA TYR A 598 28.92 -28.02 -15.84
C TYR A 598 27.89 -27.99 -16.96
N THR A 599 26.60 -27.99 -16.62
CA THR A 599 25.52 -28.15 -17.60
C THR A 599 24.64 -26.91 -17.72
N GLU A 600 24.07 -26.67 -18.90
CA GLU A 600 23.11 -25.58 -19.12
C GLU A 600 21.91 -25.62 -18.16
N PRO A 601 21.27 -26.77 -17.89
CA PRO A 601 20.15 -26.83 -16.94
C PRO A 601 20.56 -26.45 -15.52
N GLN A 602 21.79 -26.75 -15.10
CA GLN A 602 22.30 -26.34 -13.79
C GLN A 602 22.36 -24.80 -13.69
N TYR A 603 22.91 -24.14 -14.72
CA TYR A 603 22.98 -22.67 -14.75
C TYR A 603 21.59 -22.02 -14.80
N ILE A 604 20.70 -22.54 -15.64
CA ILE A 604 19.33 -22.01 -15.76
C ILE A 604 18.56 -22.18 -14.44
N CYS A 605 18.61 -23.37 -13.82
CA CYS A 605 17.92 -23.63 -12.55
C CYS A 605 18.50 -22.81 -11.40
N SER A 606 19.83 -22.65 -11.32
CA SER A 606 20.47 -21.82 -10.30
C SER A 606 20.14 -20.34 -10.46
N GLY A 607 20.17 -19.82 -11.69
CA GLY A 607 19.77 -18.46 -12.01
C GLY A 607 18.30 -18.19 -11.68
N LEU A 608 17.39 -19.11 -12.06
CA LEU A 608 15.97 -19.01 -11.70
C LEU A 608 15.76 -19.01 -10.18
N LEU A 609 16.38 -19.95 -9.46
CA LEU A 609 16.27 -20.05 -8.01
C LEU A 609 16.77 -18.78 -7.32
N MET A 610 17.93 -18.28 -7.71
CA MET A 610 18.52 -17.06 -7.17
C MET A 610 17.65 -15.84 -7.44
N PHE A 611 17.20 -15.67 -8.69
CA PHE A 611 16.41 -14.52 -9.13
C PHE A 611 15.04 -14.48 -8.47
N VAL A 612 14.29 -15.60 -8.52
CA VAL A 612 12.95 -15.70 -7.91
C VAL A 612 13.01 -15.46 -6.41
N SER A 613 14.02 -16.01 -5.74
CA SER A 613 14.17 -15.85 -4.28
C SER A 613 14.54 -14.42 -3.90
N ALA A 614 15.36 -13.73 -4.70
CA ALA A 614 15.71 -12.33 -4.46
C ALA A 614 14.51 -11.37 -4.65
N GLU A 615 13.55 -11.72 -5.49
CA GLU A 615 12.36 -10.91 -5.80
C GLU A 615 11.22 -11.04 -4.78
N VAL A 616 11.27 -12.03 -3.88
CA VAL A 616 10.24 -12.25 -2.85
C VAL A 616 9.98 -10.99 -2.01
N LEU A 617 11.00 -10.16 -1.76
CA LEU A 617 10.86 -8.95 -0.96
C LEU A 617 10.01 -7.86 -1.63
N GLU A 618 9.95 -7.84 -2.96
CA GLU A 618 9.07 -6.91 -3.69
C GLU A 618 7.61 -7.34 -3.54
N GLY A 619 7.33 -8.64 -3.58
CA GLY A 619 6.00 -9.21 -3.35
C GLY A 619 5.43 -8.96 -1.94
N ILE A 620 6.26 -9.02 -0.88
CA ILE A 620 5.81 -8.72 0.50
C ILE A 620 5.32 -7.26 0.61
N LYS A 621 6.03 -6.32 -0.03
CA LYS A 621 5.67 -4.88 -0.02
C LYS A 621 4.37 -4.61 -0.78
N GLU A 622 4.02 -5.43 -1.76
CA GLU A 622 2.74 -5.34 -2.47
C GLU A 622 1.55 -5.77 -1.58
N GLN A 623 1.74 -6.70 -0.63
CA GLN A 623 0.66 -7.13 0.29
C GLN A 623 0.38 -6.10 1.40
N GLU A 624 1.40 -5.48 1.98
CA GLU A 624 1.20 -4.34 2.91
C GLU A 624 0.40 -3.24 2.24
N ALA A 625 0.62 -3.03 0.93
CA ALA A 625 -0.23 -2.17 0.11
C ALA A 625 -1.64 -2.77 -0.03
N PHE A 626 -1.82 -4.04 -0.44
CA PHE A 626 -3.14 -4.64 -0.68
C PHE A 626 -4.09 -4.66 0.54
N HIS A 627 -3.55 -4.86 1.75
CA HIS A 627 -4.32 -4.87 3.00
C HIS A 627 -4.77 -3.46 3.44
N GLN A 628 -4.05 -2.40 3.08
CA GLN A 628 -4.34 -1.03 3.51
C GLN A 628 -5.47 -0.32 2.75
N GLY A 629 -6.01 -0.92 1.67
CA GLY A 629 -7.12 -0.33 0.89
C GLY A 629 -8.25 -1.30 0.61
N THR A 630 -8.20 -2.47 1.24
CA THR A 630 -9.36 -3.34 1.45
C THR A 630 -9.91 -3.23 2.88
N SER A 631 -9.32 -2.36 3.73
CA SER A 631 -9.79 -2.02 5.08
C SER A 631 -10.08 -0.53 5.23
#